data_AF-A0A2U1L4V8-F1
#
_entry.id   AF-A0A2U1L4V8-F1
#
_cell.length_a   1.000
_cell.length_b   1.000
_cell.length_c   1.000
_cell.angle_alpha   90.00
_cell.angle_beta   90.00
_cell.angle_gamma   90.00
#
_symmetry.space_group_name_H-M   'P 1'
#
loop_
_entity.id
_entity.type
_entity.pdbx_description
1 polymer ?
#
loop_
_entity_poly.entity_id
_entity_poly.type
_entity_poly.pdbx_seq_one_letter_code
_entity_poly.pdbx_strand_id
1 'polypeptide(L)'
;MTSLSRGLISHLRKTLSLTHTQIPISSFSITTHFIKRFSSEALVSNESLNERIIEAKKKVMSADSKRTGLIAVKCGMTALWDKWGARVPITVLWVDDNVVSQVKTPEKEGITALQIGCGHKKEKHLTKPEVGHFRAQGVPLKRKLREFPVTEDALLPLGTQIGVRHFVPGQYVDVTGITKGKGFQGVMKKYNFRGGPASHGASKSHRSGGSTGQRDAPGKVFKGRKMPGRMGGKQRTVKNVWLYKIDPARNLMWVRGQVPGNEGDFVFIKDAWYKKPDISMLPFPTYFSTEDEDVTSLEPLVADLGDTDPFMAAD
;
A
#
# COMPACT_ATOMS: atom_id res chain seq x y z
N MET A 1 10.52 -11.84 -15.69
CA MET A 1 10.28 -10.39 -15.48
C MET A 1 10.68 -9.98 -14.07
N THR A 2 11.97 -10.02 -13.75
CA THR A 2 12.54 -9.70 -12.42
C THR A 2 13.45 -8.46 -12.45
N SER A 3 13.51 -7.74 -13.57
CA SER A 3 14.40 -6.57 -13.75
C SER A 3 13.85 -5.28 -13.12
N LEU A 4 12.52 -5.15 -12.94
CA LEU A 4 11.89 -3.92 -12.44
C LEU A 4 11.99 -3.71 -10.93
N SER A 5 12.25 -4.76 -10.14
CA SER A 5 12.39 -4.67 -8.68
C SER A 5 13.81 -4.34 -8.21
N ARG A 6 14.84 -4.70 -9.00
CA ARG A 6 16.26 -4.44 -8.66
C ARG A 6 16.60 -2.96 -8.53
N GLY A 7 15.98 -2.10 -9.35
CA GLY A 7 16.20 -0.65 -9.30
C GLY A 7 15.51 0.07 -8.13
N LEU A 8 14.54 -0.59 -7.47
CA LEU A 8 13.79 0.01 -6.37
C LEU A 8 14.56 -0.18 -5.05
N ILE A 9 15.11 -1.38 -4.82
CA ILE A 9 15.93 -1.69 -3.64
C ILE A 9 17.31 -1.01 -3.71
N SER A 10 17.85 -0.73 -4.91
CA SER A 10 19.12 0.00 -5.03
C SER A 10 19.03 1.46 -4.56
N HIS A 11 17.84 2.07 -4.61
CA HIS A 11 17.62 3.42 -4.08
C HIS A 11 17.67 3.43 -2.54
N LEU A 12 17.13 2.39 -1.89
CA LEU A 12 17.24 2.18 -0.44
C LEU A 12 18.69 1.95 0.01
N ARG A 13 19.57 1.42 -0.84
CA ARG A 13 21.01 1.32 -0.55
C ARG A 13 21.76 2.63 -0.74
N LYS A 14 21.32 3.51 -1.65
CA LYS A 14 21.91 4.84 -1.83
C LYS A 14 21.57 5.81 -0.71
N THR A 15 20.39 5.70 -0.11
CA THR A 15 20.03 6.48 1.10
C THR A 15 20.80 6.05 2.34
N LEU A 16 21.47 4.89 2.32
CA LEU A 16 22.37 4.41 3.38
C LEU A 16 23.81 4.89 3.23
N SER A 17 24.20 5.51 2.12
CA SER A 17 25.54 6.07 1.91
C SER A 17 25.48 7.46 1.30
N LEU A 18 25.42 8.50 2.13
CA LEU A 18 25.65 9.87 1.69
C LEU A 18 26.73 10.51 2.56
N THR A 19 27.96 10.50 2.05
CA THR A 19 28.94 11.54 2.33
C THR A 19 28.58 12.78 1.52
N HIS A 20 28.63 13.90 2.21
CA HIS A 20 28.28 15.25 1.81
C HIS A 20 29.17 15.80 0.68
N THR A 21 28.56 16.26 -0.41
CA THR A 21 29.22 17.19 -1.36
C THR A 21 28.22 18.26 -1.80
N GLN A 22 28.45 19.48 -1.35
CA GLN A 22 27.74 20.70 -1.76
C GLN A 22 28.13 21.07 -3.19
N ILE A 23 27.18 21.56 -3.98
CA ILE A 23 27.44 22.22 -5.26
C ILE A 23 26.73 23.59 -5.21
N PRO A 24 27.42 24.69 -5.59
CA PRO A 24 26.90 26.04 -5.43
C PRO A 24 25.92 26.45 -6.53
N ILE A 25 25.11 27.44 -6.17
CA ILE A 25 24.07 28.11 -6.94
C ILE A 25 24.72 29.04 -7.98
N SER A 26 24.25 28.99 -9.24
CA SER A 26 24.52 30.03 -10.23
C SER A 26 23.22 30.58 -10.81
N SER A 27 23.07 31.89 -10.69
CA SER A 27 21.99 32.73 -11.20
C SER A 27 21.98 32.81 -12.73
N PHE A 28 20.81 32.58 -13.35
CA PHE A 28 20.54 33.06 -14.71
C PHE A 28 19.20 33.80 -14.74
N SER A 29 19.26 35.00 -15.31
CA SER A 29 18.18 35.94 -15.60
C SER A 29 17.78 35.85 -17.08
N ILE A 30 16.67 36.52 -17.46
CA ILE A 30 16.19 36.89 -18.82
C ILE A 30 15.25 35.84 -19.46
N THR A 31 14.04 36.11 -20.01
CA THR A 31 13.15 37.29 -20.14
C THR A 31 11.73 36.81 -20.52
N THR A 32 10.79 37.74 -20.38
CA THR A 32 9.35 37.73 -20.62
C THR A 32 8.86 37.49 -22.07
N HIS A 33 7.69 36.83 -22.20
CA HIS A 33 6.49 37.23 -22.98
C HIS A 33 5.78 36.05 -23.68
N PHE A 34 4.53 35.73 -23.29
CA PHE A 34 3.32 36.01 -24.09
C PHE A 34 2.08 35.51 -23.33
N ILE A 35 1.25 36.46 -22.88
CA ILE A 35 -0.01 36.21 -22.17
C ILE A 35 -1.11 36.04 -23.22
N LYS A 36 -1.83 34.92 -23.21
CA LYS A 36 -3.18 34.83 -23.80
C LYS A 36 -4.20 34.72 -22.67
N ARG A 37 -4.91 35.83 -22.46
CA ARG A 37 -6.09 35.95 -21.61
C ARG A 37 -7.22 35.11 -22.21
N PHE A 38 -7.74 34.16 -21.44
CA PHE A 38 -9.12 33.70 -21.59
C PHE A 38 -9.85 34.14 -20.32
N SER A 39 -10.58 35.24 -20.44
CA SER A 39 -11.45 35.73 -19.37
C SER A 39 -12.84 35.12 -19.58
N SER A 40 -13.27 34.32 -18.61
CA SER A 40 -14.68 34.06 -18.36
C SER A 40 -14.88 34.30 -16.86
N GLU A 41 -15.13 35.57 -16.50
CA GLU A 41 -15.68 35.96 -15.21
C GLU A 41 -17.08 35.36 -15.07
N ALA A 42 -17.18 34.17 -14.49
CA ALA A 42 -18.42 33.69 -13.91
C ALA A 42 -18.48 34.24 -12.49
N LEU A 43 -19.44 35.14 -12.24
CA LEU A 43 -19.79 35.62 -10.91
C LEU A 43 -20.41 34.46 -10.12
N VAL A 44 -19.55 33.66 -9.49
CA VAL A 44 -19.94 32.65 -8.51
C VAL A 44 -19.86 33.32 -7.14
N SER A 45 -20.94 33.26 -6.38
CA SER A 45 -21.03 33.81 -5.02
C SER A 45 -19.95 33.21 -4.11
N ASN A 46 -19.16 34.11 -3.49
CA ASN A 46 -18.00 33.78 -2.66
C ASN A 46 -18.33 32.88 -1.44
N GLU A 47 -19.60 32.78 -1.01
CA GLU A 47 -20.01 31.90 0.08
C GLU A 47 -19.93 30.41 -0.28
N SER A 48 -20.21 30.04 -1.53
CA SER A 48 -20.19 28.63 -1.98
C SER A 48 -18.79 28.05 -2.19
N LEU A 49 -17.76 28.90 -2.28
CA LEU A 49 -16.37 28.48 -2.45
C LEU A 49 -15.70 28.15 -1.12
N ASN A 50 -16.14 28.75 -0.02
CA ASN A 50 -15.60 28.50 1.32
C ASN A 50 -15.95 27.11 1.84
N GLU A 51 -17.07 26.52 1.43
CA GLU A 51 -17.47 25.15 1.82
C GLU A 51 -16.68 24.04 1.11
N ARG A 52 -15.95 24.35 0.02
CA ARG A 52 -15.24 23.33 -0.79
C ARG A 52 -13.75 23.25 -0.53
N ILE A 53 -13.18 24.15 0.28
CA ILE A 53 -11.76 24.10 0.61
C ILE A 53 -11.56 22.97 1.62
N ILE A 54 -11.04 21.84 1.13
CA ILE A 54 -10.68 20.70 1.98
C ILE A 54 -9.42 21.10 2.76
N GLU A 55 -9.60 21.49 4.02
CA GLU A 55 -8.50 21.87 4.88
C GLU A 55 -7.83 20.65 5.53
N ALA A 56 -6.50 20.67 5.58
CA ALA A 56 -5.69 19.71 6.33
C ALA A 56 -5.69 20.07 7.83
N LYS A 57 -6.81 19.82 8.52
CA LYS A 57 -6.93 20.03 9.97
C LYS A 57 -7.05 18.70 10.71
N LYS A 58 -6.45 18.62 11.91
CA LYS A 58 -6.64 17.49 12.82
C LYS A 58 -8.10 17.45 13.26
N LYS A 59 -8.71 16.27 13.19
CA LYS A 59 -10.11 16.02 13.56
C LYS A 59 -10.19 14.82 14.50
N VAL A 60 -11.32 14.66 15.17
CA VAL A 60 -11.64 13.45 15.94
C VAL A 60 -12.37 12.47 15.03
N MET A 61 -11.99 11.19 15.07
CA MET A 61 -12.58 10.15 14.23
C MET A 61 -13.89 9.65 14.85
N SER A 62 -14.95 9.52 14.05
CA SER A 62 -16.21 8.88 14.45
C SER A 62 -16.15 7.36 14.22
N ALA A 63 -17.11 6.62 14.78
CA ALA A 63 -17.18 5.16 14.67
C ALA A 63 -17.40 4.66 13.22
N ASP A 64 -18.07 5.46 12.40
CA ASP A 64 -18.35 5.18 10.99
C ASP A 64 -17.30 5.77 10.04
N SER A 65 -16.42 6.62 10.56
CA SER A 65 -15.36 7.26 9.80
C SER A 65 -14.37 6.23 9.28
N LYS A 66 -13.95 6.42 8.04
CA LYS A 66 -12.95 5.60 7.38
C LYS A 66 -11.85 6.46 6.82
N ARG A 67 -10.69 6.41 7.48
CA ARG A 67 -9.47 7.07 7.01
C ARG A 67 -8.89 6.39 5.78
N THR A 68 -7.99 7.13 5.15
CA THR A 68 -7.30 6.69 3.94
C THR A 68 -6.31 5.56 4.22
N GLY A 69 -5.85 4.89 3.17
CA GLY A 69 -4.79 3.90 3.27
C GLY A 69 -3.42 4.46 2.89
N LEU A 70 -2.44 3.58 2.74
CA LEU A 70 -1.12 3.90 2.21
C LEU A 70 -0.67 2.89 1.16
N ILE A 71 0.24 3.34 0.31
CA ILE A 71 0.96 2.46 -0.60
C ILE A 71 2.38 2.30 -0.04
N ALA A 72 2.87 1.07 0.01
CA ALA A 72 4.21 0.78 0.44
C ALA A 72 4.87 -0.20 -0.52
N VAL A 73 6.18 -0.37 -0.41
CA VAL A 73 6.95 -1.35 -1.15
C VAL A 73 7.48 -2.39 -0.18
N LYS A 74 7.28 -3.67 -0.52
CA LYS A 74 7.80 -4.76 0.29
C LYS A 74 9.32 -4.85 0.13
N CYS A 75 10.08 -4.55 1.17
CA CYS A 75 11.55 -4.60 1.12
C CYS A 75 12.09 -6.02 1.28
N GLY A 76 11.51 -6.79 2.20
CA GLY A 76 12.02 -8.10 2.58
C GLY A 76 11.42 -8.59 3.89
N MET A 77 11.94 -9.72 4.37
CA MET A 77 11.56 -10.30 5.65
C MET A 77 12.78 -10.44 6.55
N THR A 78 12.57 -10.24 7.84
CA THR A 78 13.55 -10.48 8.90
C THR A 78 12.86 -11.12 10.10
N ALA A 79 13.60 -11.45 11.14
CA ALA A 79 13.05 -11.84 12.43
C ALA A 79 13.56 -10.87 13.50
N LEU A 80 12.67 -10.44 14.39
CA LEU A 80 13.04 -9.73 15.61
C LEU A 80 12.78 -10.62 16.81
N TRP A 81 13.49 -10.35 17.88
CA TRP A 81 13.24 -10.96 19.18
C TRP A 81 12.38 -10.01 20.01
N ASP A 82 11.38 -10.58 20.64
CA ASP A 82 10.48 -9.89 21.54
C ASP A 82 11.13 -9.73 22.93
N LYS A 83 10.54 -8.90 23.80
CA LYS A 83 10.99 -8.71 25.19
C LYS A 83 10.98 -10.02 26.00
N TRP A 84 10.09 -10.93 25.66
CA TRP A 84 9.94 -12.27 26.25
C TRP A 84 10.86 -13.33 25.62
N GLY A 85 11.74 -12.96 24.70
CA GLY A 85 12.60 -13.92 24.02
C GLY A 85 11.89 -14.76 22.93
N ALA A 86 10.69 -14.38 22.50
CA ALA A 86 10.06 -14.98 21.33
C ALA A 86 10.65 -14.47 20.02
N ARG A 87 10.91 -15.37 19.07
CA ARG A 87 11.29 -15.01 17.70
C ARG A 87 10.05 -14.68 16.87
N VAL A 88 9.91 -13.42 16.47
CA VAL A 88 8.78 -12.94 15.68
C VAL A 88 9.20 -12.73 14.21
N PRO A 89 8.56 -13.42 13.23
CA PRO A 89 8.82 -13.17 11.81
C PRO A 89 8.15 -11.86 11.39
N ILE A 90 8.89 -11.00 10.69
CA ILE A 90 8.45 -9.65 10.36
C ILE A 90 8.75 -9.34 8.89
N THR A 91 7.80 -8.69 8.22
CA THR A 91 7.99 -8.10 6.90
C THR A 91 8.24 -6.60 7.03
N VAL A 92 9.27 -6.10 6.35
CA VAL A 92 9.59 -4.67 6.27
C VAL A 92 8.92 -4.07 5.04
N LEU A 93 8.14 -3.00 5.24
CA LEU A 93 7.48 -2.24 4.18
C LEU A 93 8.00 -0.80 4.21
N TRP A 94 8.37 -0.29 3.04
CA TRP A 94 8.86 1.08 2.87
C TRP A 94 7.80 1.96 2.22
N VAL A 95 7.50 3.08 2.85
CA VAL A 95 6.59 4.10 2.32
C VAL A 95 7.40 5.14 1.56
N ASP A 96 7.33 5.08 0.24
CA ASP A 96 8.08 5.96 -0.68
C ASP A 96 7.20 7.14 -1.13
N ASP A 97 7.39 8.30 -0.50
CA ASP A 97 6.74 9.58 -0.78
C ASP A 97 5.29 9.48 -1.25
N ASN A 98 4.41 9.04 -0.35
CA ASN A 98 2.99 8.99 -0.64
C ASN A 98 2.38 10.39 -0.63
N VAL A 99 1.62 10.71 -1.66
CA VAL A 99 0.95 12.01 -1.82
C VAL A 99 -0.48 11.81 -2.31
N VAL A 100 -1.40 12.66 -1.85
CA VAL A 100 -2.76 12.72 -2.41
C VAL A 100 -2.70 13.33 -3.80
N SER A 101 -3.05 12.55 -4.82
CA SER A 101 -3.00 12.97 -6.23
C SER A 101 -4.32 13.48 -6.77
N GLN A 102 -5.44 12.95 -6.27
CA GLN A 102 -6.79 13.35 -6.68
C GLN A 102 -7.77 13.10 -5.54
N VAL A 103 -8.69 14.04 -5.32
CA VAL A 103 -9.84 13.89 -4.43
C VAL A 103 -11.05 13.61 -5.31
N LYS A 104 -11.76 12.50 -5.04
CA LYS A 104 -13.02 12.15 -5.69
C LYS A 104 -14.19 12.41 -4.74
N THR A 105 -15.24 12.99 -5.30
CA THR A 105 -16.43 13.44 -4.59
C THR A 105 -17.67 12.76 -5.18
N PRO A 106 -18.74 12.55 -4.37
CA PRO A 106 -19.94 11.87 -4.85
C PRO A 106 -20.64 12.65 -5.97
N GLU A 107 -20.57 13.99 -5.96
CA GLU A 107 -21.20 14.84 -6.98
C GLU A 107 -20.62 14.64 -8.39
N LYS A 108 -19.30 14.45 -8.49
CA LYS A 108 -18.61 14.33 -9.79
C LYS A 108 -18.39 12.88 -10.21
N GLU A 109 -17.92 12.04 -9.30
CA GLU A 109 -17.53 10.66 -9.60
C GLU A 109 -18.47 9.60 -9.03
N GLY A 110 -19.47 9.99 -8.22
CA GLY A 110 -20.40 9.06 -7.57
C GLY A 110 -19.81 8.31 -6.36
N ILE A 111 -18.56 8.60 -5.97
CA ILE A 111 -17.87 7.98 -4.84
C ILE A 111 -16.97 8.97 -4.10
N THR A 112 -16.89 8.83 -2.78
CA THR A 112 -15.93 9.54 -1.94
C THR A 112 -14.65 8.70 -1.82
N ALA A 113 -13.56 9.15 -2.45
CA ALA A 113 -12.30 8.42 -2.46
C ALA A 113 -11.10 9.35 -2.61
N LEU A 114 -9.98 8.94 -2.00
CA LEU A 114 -8.68 9.59 -2.20
C LEU A 114 -7.82 8.72 -3.11
N GLN A 115 -7.29 9.30 -4.17
CA GLN A 115 -6.24 8.70 -4.98
C GLN A 115 -4.89 9.09 -4.37
N ILE A 116 -4.09 8.07 -4.05
CA ILE A 116 -2.74 8.25 -3.51
C ILE A 116 -1.74 7.81 -4.57
N GLY A 117 -0.69 8.60 -4.75
CA GLY A 117 0.47 8.27 -5.56
C GLY A 117 1.68 7.95 -4.69
N CYS A 118 2.44 6.93 -5.09
CA CYS A 118 3.63 6.44 -4.40
C CYS A 118 4.84 6.33 -5.33
N GLY A 119 5.99 6.68 -4.79
CA GLY A 119 7.31 6.64 -5.40
C GLY A 119 7.49 7.56 -6.58
N HIS A 120 8.73 7.75 -7.03
CA HIS A 120 9.06 8.71 -8.08
C HIS A 120 9.20 8.06 -9.46
N LYS A 121 8.74 8.77 -10.50
CA LYS A 121 8.90 8.34 -11.89
C LYS A 121 9.21 9.53 -12.80
N LYS A 122 10.29 9.44 -13.57
CA LYS A 122 10.68 10.45 -14.56
C LYS A 122 9.62 10.55 -15.66
N GLU A 123 9.41 11.77 -16.18
CA GLU A 123 8.42 12.05 -17.23
C GLU A 123 8.56 11.14 -18.45
N LYS A 124 9.80 10.88 -18.91
CA LYS A 124 10.07 9.99 -20.05
C LYS A 124 9.60 8.54 -19.90
N HIS A 125 9.28 8.10 -18.69
CA HIS A 125 8.77 6.75 -18.42
C HIS A 125 7.25 6.72 -18.25
N LEU A 126 6.59 7.88 -18.26
CA LEU A 126 5.15 8.03 -18.14
C LEU A 126 4.53 8.28 -19.52
N THR A 127 3.27 7.92 -19.65
CA THR A 127 2.48 8.23 -20.84
C THR A 127 2.02 9.69 -20.78
N LYS A 128 1.84 10.35 -21.93
CA LYS A 128 1.36 11.74 -22.01
C LYS A 128 0.09 12.02 -21.18
N PRO A 129 -0.97 11.16 -21.17
CA PRO A 129 -2.14 11.40 -20.33
C PRO A 129 -1.84 11.33 -18.83
N GLU A 130 -0.96 10.43 -18.38
CA GLU A 130 -0.55 10.39 -16.97
C GLU A 130 0.18 11.68 -16.57
N VAL A 131 1.05 12.20 -17.44
CA VAL A 131 1.74 13.48 -17.21
C VAL A 131 0.75 14.64 -17.16
N GLY A 132 -0.23 14.68 -18.07
CA GLY A 132 -1.29 15.67 -18.08
C GLY A 132 -2.12 15.63 -16.79
N HIS A 133 -2.44 14.44 -16.29
CA HIS A 133 -3.16 14.23 -15.02
C HIS A 133 -2.39 14.84 -13.84
N PHE A 134 -1.11 14.51 -13.68
CA PHE A 134 -0.29 15.04 -12.59
C PHE A 134 -0.11 16.56 -12.68
N ARG A 135 0.07 17.10 -13.90
CA ARG A 135 0.19 18.55 -14.13
C ARG A 135 -1.08 19.31 -13.80
N ALA A 136 -2.24 18.77 -14.17
CA ALA A 136 -3.53 19.38 -13.86
C ALA A 136 -3.80 19.46 -12.35
N GLN A 137 -3.29 18.49 -11.58
CA GLN A 137 -3.42 18.45 -10.12
C GLN A 137 -2.29 19.18 -9.37
N GLY A 138 -1.23 19.60 -10.07
CA GLY A 138 -0.06 20.23 -9.44
C GLY A 138 0.76 19.29 -8.54
N VAL A 139 0.66 17.99 -8.75
CA VAL A 139 1.29 16.97 -7.89
C VAL A 139 2.52 16.36 -8.59
N PRO A 140 3.60 16.04 -7.86
CA PRO A 140 4.77 15.36 -8.43
C PRO A 140 4.41 14.02 -9.10
N LEU A 141 5.19 13.66 -10.14
CA LEU A 141 5.00 12.45 -10.94
C LEU A 141 5.26 11.18 -10.10
N LYS A 142 4.23 10.36 -9.90
CA LYS A 142 4.31 9.14 -9.08
C LYS A 142 4.40 7.84 -9.88
N ARG A 143 5.04 6.82 -9.29
CA ARG A 143 5.24 5.51 -9.94
C ARG A 143 4.00 4.62 -9.88
N LYS A 144 3.25 4.64 -8.78
CA LYS A 144 2.04 3.83 -8.60
C LYS A 144 0.91 4.67 -8.02
N LEU A 145 -0.27 4.58 -8.63
CA LEU A 145 -1.50 5.18 -8.13
C LEU A 145 -2.43 4.09 -7.56
N ARG A 146 -3.12 4.40 -6.46
CA ARG A 146 -4.20 3.58 -5.92
C ARG A 146 -5.26 4.44 -5.25
N GLU A 147 -6.51 4.05 -5.43
CA GLU A 147 -7.66 4.71 -4.82
C GLU A 147 -8.05 4.01 -3.51
N PHE A 148 -8.37 4.81 -2.50
CA PHE A 148 -8.87 4.38 -1.22
C PHE A 148 -10.24 5.02 -0.99
N PRO A 149 -11.31 4.23 -0.85
CA PRO A 149 -12.61 4.75 -0.49
C PRO A 149 -12.59 5.20 0.97
N VAL A 150 -12.96 6.46 1.19
CA VAL A 150 -12.93 7.15 2.49
C VAL A 150 -14.27 7.81 2.75
N THR A 151 -14.51 8.20 4.00
CA THR A 151 -15.65 9.04 4.38
C THR A 151 -15.34 10.52 4.14
N GLU A 152 -16.37 11.37 4.07
CA GLU A 152 -16.24 12.80 3.72
C GLU A 152 -15.46 13.60 4.76
N ASP A 153 -15.57 13.23 6.03
CA ASP A 153 -14.83 13.81 7.14
C ASP A 153 -13.31 13.54 7.05
N ALA A 154 -12.93 12.45 6.39
CA ALA A 154 -11.56 11.97 6.22
C ALA A 154 -10.88 12.45 4.91
N LEU A 155 -11.51 13.39 4.19
CA LEU A 155 -10.92 13.97 2.99
C LEU A 155 -9.67 14.80 3.32
N LEU A 156 -8.68 14.72 2.45
CA LEU A 156 -7.41 15.43 2.54
C LEU A 156 -7.22 16.31 1.31
N PRO A 157 -6.57 17.48 1.44
CA PRO A 157 -6.27 18.32 0.29
C PRO A 157 -5.32 17.63 -0.69
N LEU A 158 -5.40 18.06 -1.94
CA LEU A 158 -4.44 17.68 -2.98
C LEU A 158 -3.02 18.03 -2.55
N GLY A 159 -2.05 17.17 -2.88
CA GLY A 159 -0.64 17.41 -2.54
C GLY A 159 -0.26 17.07 -1.08
N THR A 160 -1.22 16.71 -0.23
CA THR A 160 -0.92 16.29 1.16
C THR A 160 -0.02 15.04 1.16
N GLN A 161 1.10 15.11 1.87
CA GLN A 161 2.00 13.98 2.05
C GLN A 161 1.52 13.09 3.19
N ILE A 162 1.66 11.78 3.04
CA ILE A 162 1.25 10.81 4.07
C ILE A 162 2.41 9.88 4.42
N GLY A 163 2.95 10.05 5.62
CA GLY A 163 4.04 9.24 6.15
C GLY A 163 3.58 8.00 6.90
N VAL A 164 4.54 7.25 7.46
CA VAL A 164 4.26 6.00 8.19
C VAL A 164 3.50 6.24 9.50
N ARG A 165 3.70 7.40 10.14
CA ARG A 165 2.99 7.81 11.37
C ARG A 165 1.49 7.98 11.21
N HIS A 166 0.96 7.89 9.99
CA HIS A 166 -0.46 7.67 9.75
C HIS A 166 -1.00 6.46 10.54
N PHE A 167 -0.15 5.46 10.76
CA PHE A 167 -0.45 4.28 11.53
C PHE A 167 0.26 4.32 12.90
N VAL A 168 -0.34 3.66 13.90
CA VAL A 168 0.19 3.60 15.26
C VAL A 168 0.65 2.16 15.57
N PRO A 169 1.86 1.95 16.12
CA PRO A 169 2.30 0.61 16.51
C PRO A 169 1.29 -0.06 17.46
N GLY A 170 1.05 -1.36 17.30
CA GLY A 170 0.06 -2.12 18.08
C GLY A 170 -1.29 -2.25 17.37
N GLN A 171 -1.59 -1.40 16.37
CA GLN A 171 -2.82 -1.53 15.61
C GLN A 171 -2.78 -2.71 14.61
N TYR A 172 -3.96 -3.13 14.14
CA TYR A 172 -4.11 -4.10 13.06
C TYR A 172 -4.35 -3.43 11.70
N VAL A 173 -3.71 -3.95 10.66
CA VAL A 173 -3.83 -3.47 9.28
C VAL A 173 -4.21 -4.60 8.31
N ASP A 174 -4.91 -4.24 7.23
CA ASP A 174 -5.15 -5.14 6.10
C ASP A 174 -4.16 -4.80 4.98
N VAL A 175 -3.36 -5.78 4.56
CA VAL A 175 -2.34 -5.61 3.52
C VAL A 175 -2.75 -6.33 2.24
N THR A 176 -2.92 -5.56 1.17
CA THR A 176 -3.34 -6.04 -0.16
C THR A 176 -2.19 -5.93 -1.14
N GLY A 177 -1.91 -7.00 -1.88
CA GLY A 177 -0.84 -7.01 -2.87
C GLY A 177 -1.09 -8.02 -3.96
N ILE A 178 -0.26 -7.97 -5.00
CA ILE A 178 -0.27 -8.95 -6.08
C ILE A 178 0.57 -10.13 -5.63
N THR A 179 -0.02 -11.32 -5.59
CA THR A 179 0.69 -12.54 -5.17
C THR A 179 1.77 -12.96 -6.18
N LYS A 180 2.84 -13.58 -5.69
CA LYS A 180 3.91 -14.14 -6.54
C LYS A 180 3.34 -15.08 -7.60
N GLY A 181 3.59 -14.77 -8.86
CA GLY A 181 3.22 -15.61 -10.00
C GLY A 181 4.02 -16.92 -10.02
N LYS A 182 3.33 -18.04 -10.24
CA LYS A 182 3.95 -19.37 -10.41
C LYS A 182 3.76 -19.92 -11.82
N GLY A 183 3.22 -19.16 -12.78
CA GLY A 183 2.95 -19.64 -14.14
C GLY A 183 1.81 -20.67 -14.20
N PHE A 184 1.79 -21.52 -15.24
CA PHE A 184 0.82 -22.61 -15.36
C PHE A 184 1.19 -23.75 -14.40
N GLN A 185 0.28 -24.12 -13.51
CA GLN A 185 0.51 -25.14 -12.48
C GLN A 185 -0.52 -26.27 -12.61
N GLY A 186 -0.04 -27.50 -12.37
CA GLY A 186 -0.88 -28.70 -12.30
C GLY A 186 -1.84 -28.70 -11.12
N VAL A 187 -2.82 -29.62 -11.14
CA VAL A 187 -3.88 -29.73 -10.13
C VAL A 187 -3.36 -29.95 -8.71
N MET A 188 -2.33 -30.78 -8.56
CA MET A 188 -1.73 -31.06 -7.25
C MET A 188 -1.17 -29.79 -6.59
N LYS A 189 -0.43 -28.96 -7.32
CA LYS A 189 0.17 -27.74 -6.74
C LYS A 189 -0.82 -26.58 -6.62
N LYS A 190 -1.81 -26.50 -7.51
CA LYS A 190 -2.78 -25.39 -7.53
C LYS A 190 -3.90 -25.59 -6.50
N TYR A 191 -4.33 -26.82 -6.26
CA TYR A 191 -5.47 -27.15 -5.40
C TYR A 191 -5.19 -28.23 -4.34
N ASN A 192 -3.93 -28.65 -4.17
CA ASN A 192 -3.54 -29.68 -3.22
C ASN A 192 -4.25 -31.03 -3.43
N PHE A 193 -4.49 -31.40 -4.70
CA PHE A 193 -5.03 -32.72 -5.04
C PHE A 193 -4.03 -33.83 -4.70
N ARG A 194 -4.53 -34.98 -4.24
CA ARG A 194 -3.75 -36.21 -4.11
C ARG A 194 -3.38 -36.75 -5.50
N GLY A 195 -2.27 -37.48 -5.59
CA GLY A 195 -1.85 -38.17 -6.80
C GLY A 195 -2.38 -39.61 -6.84
N GLY A 196 -2.22 -40.27 -7.98
CA GLY A 196 -2.41 -41.72 -8.11
C GLY A 196 -1.25 -42.51 -7.47
N PRO A 197 -1.41 -43.83 -7.23
CA PRO A 197 -0.34 -44.67 -6.71
C PRO A 197 0.86 -44.68 -7.66
N ALA A 198 2.07 -44.84 -7.11
CA ALA A 198 3.31 -44.84 -7.89
C ALA A 198 3.67 -46.24 -8.42
N SER A 199 3.57 -47.28 -7.58
CA SER A 199 4.22 -48.58 -7.86
C SER A 199 3.27 -49.73 -8.22
N HIS A 200 1.95 -49.59 -8.00
CA HIS A 200 0.97 -50.66 -8.25
C HIS A 200 0.37 -50.58 -9.66
N GLY A 201 1.22 -50.59 -10.69
CA GLY A 201 0.79 -50.70 -12.09
C GLY A 201 0.10 -49.46 -12.69
N ALA A 202 0.18 -48.30 -12.04
CA ALA A 202 -0.41 -47.07 -12.56
C ALA A 202 0.32 -46.58 -13.83
N SER A 203 -0.39 -46.48 -14.94
CA SER A 203 0.16 -46.01 -16.21
C SER A 203 -0.13 -44.52 -16.44
N LYS A 204 0.92 -43.68 -16.38
CA LYS A 204 0.91 -42.23 -16.75
C LYS A 204 -0.07 -41.32 -15.96
N SER A 205 -0.72 -41.82 -14.90
CA SER A 205 -1.78 -41.10 -14.18
C SER A 205 -1.37 -40.53 -12.81
N HIS A 206 -0.12 -40.71 -12.39
CA HIS A 206 0.36 -40.34 -11.03
C HIS A 206 0.04 -38.90 -10.60
N ARG A 207 0.01 -37.94 -11.54
CA ARG A 207 -0.27 -36.52 -11.27
C ARG A 207 -1.51 -35.98 -12.00
N SER A 208 -2.33 -36.89 -12.54
CA SER A 208 -3.57 -36.55 -13.24
C SER A 208 -4.62 -35.95 -12.27
N GLY A 209 -5.60 -35.23 -12.82
CA GLY A 209 -6.67 -34.60 -12.03
C GLY A 209 -7.79 -35.54 -11.57
N GLY A 210 -7.76 -36.80 -11.98
CA GLY A 210 -8.86 -37.74 -11.80
C GLY A 210 -10.09 -37.39 -12.65
N SER A 211 -11.25 -37.94 -12.28
CA SER A 211 -12.52 -37.67 -12.98
C SER A 211 -12.97 -36.22 -12.80
N THR A 212 -13.47 -35.62 -13.89
CA THR A 212 -13.97 -34.23 -13.92
C THR A 212 -15.49 -34.14 -13.85
N GLY A 213 -16.22 -35.25 -14.05
CA GLY A 213 -17.68 -35.27 -14.19
C GLY A 213 -18.31 -36.65 -14.01
N GLN A 214 -19.64 -36.67 -14.13
CA GLN A 214 -20.47 -37.87 -14.15
C GLN A 214 -20.78 -38.27 -15.61
N ARG A 215 -21.37 -39.45 -15.83
CA ARG A 215 -21.64 -40.00 -17.17
C ARG A 215 -22.82 -39.31 -17.88
N ASP A 216 -24.05 -39.55 -17.42
CA ASP A 216 -25.25 -39.26 -18.22
C ASP A 216 -25.85 -37.88 -17.90
N ALA A 217 -26.52 -37.70 -16.75
CA ALA A 217 -26.84 -36.39 -16.21
C ALA A 217 -25.68 -35.92 -15.30
N PRO A 218 -25.06 -34.74 -15.51
CA PRO A 218 -25.46 -33.57 -16.32
C PRO A 218 -24.85 -33.46 -17.74
N GLY A 219 -24.10 -34.45 -18.24
CA GLY A 219 -23.50 -34.44 -19.58
C GLY A 219 -22.45 -33.35 -19.83
N LYS A 220 -21.97 -32.67 -18.78
CA LYS A 220 -21.00 -31.57 -18.88
C LYS A 220 -20.17 -31.44 -17.60
N VAL A 221 -19.04 -30.74 -17.70
CA VAL A 221 -18.29 -30.33 -16.51
C VAL A 221 -18.88 -29.03 -15.95
N PHE A 222 -19.20 -29.02 -14.65
CA PHE A 222 -19.72 -27.83 -13.98
C PHE A 222 -18.72 -26.65 -13.99
N LYS A 223 -19.25 -25.43 -14.09
CA LYS A 223 -18.47 -24.20 -13.94
C LYS A 223 -17.82 -24.16 -12.56
N GLY A 224 -16.59 -23.64 -12.48
CA GLY A 224 -15.83 -23.60 -11.22
C GLY A 224 -15.14 -24.92 -10.83
N ARG A 225 -15.24 -25.98 -11.65
CA ARG A 225 -14.48 -27.21 -11.43
C ARG A 225 -12.96 -26.91 -11.38
N LYS A 226 -12.30 -27.46 -10.37
CA LYS A 226 -10.86 -27.29 -10.13
C LYS A 226 -10.04 -27.97 -11.22
N MET A 227 -9.42 -27.16 -12.09
CA MET A 227 -8.56 -27.59 -13.21
C MET A 227 -7.18 -26.90 -13.23
N PRO A 228 -6.15 -27.52 -13.84
CA PRO A 228 -4.82 -26.92 -13.91
C PRO A 228 -4.86 -25.56 -14.60
N GLY A 229 -3.89 -24.69 -14.32
CA GLY A 229 -3.89 -23.36 -14.92
C GLY A 229 -2.96 -22.38 -14.23
N ARG A 230 -3.04 -21.11 -14.63
CA ARG A 230 -2.23 -20.05 -14.04
C ARG A 230 -2.47 -19.94 -12.52
N MET A 231 -1.38 -19.97 -11.76
CA MET A 231 -1.37 -19.80 -10.30
C MET A 231 -0.56 -18.56 -9.92
N GLY A 232 -1.06 -17.80 -8.95
CA GLY A 232 -0.46 -16.53 -8.51
C GLY A 232 -0.72 -15.38 -9.49
N GLY A 233 -0.08 -14.23 -9.25
CA GLY A 233 -0.31 -13.00 -10.01
C GLY A 233 -1.73 -12.43 -9.81
N LYS A 234 -2.39 -12.81 -8.72
CA LYS A 234 -3.73 -12.34 -8.35
C LYS A 234 -3.63 -11.40 -7.15
N GLN A 235 -4.47 -10.38 -7.12
CA GLN A 235 -4.62 -9.51 -5.96
C GLN A 235 -5.20 -10.32 -4.79
N ARG A 236 -4.54 -10.28 -3.65
CA ARG A 236 -5.00 -10.89 -2.39
C ARG A 236 -4.74 -9.93 -1.24
N THR A 237 -5.58 -10.06 -0.22
CA THR A 237 -5.50 -9.29 1.02
C THR A 237 -5.23 -10.25 2.16
N VAL A 238 -4.17 -10.00 2.92
CA VAL A 238 -3.95 -10.61 4.23
C VAL A 238 -4.57 -9.67 5.25
N LYS A 239 -5.52 -10.19 6.02
CA LYS A 239 -6.32 -9.39 6.97
C LYS A 239 -5.69 -9.44 8.35
N ASN A 240 -5.99 -8.44 9.18
CA ASN A 240 -5.64 -8.41 10.61
C ASN A 240 -4.16 -8.64 10.88
N VAL A 241 -3.29 -7.95 10.15
CA VAL A 241 -1.84 -8.05 10.33
C VAL A 241 -1.40 -7.05 11.39
N TRP A 242 -0.66 -7.51 12.39
CA TRP A 242 -0.23 -6.68 13.51
C TRP A 242 0.94 -5.77 13.11
N LEU A 243 0.84 -4.48 13.43
CA LEU A 243 1.92 -3.51 13.22
C LEU A 243 2.87 -3.50 14.41
N TYR A 244 4.10 -4.00 14.22
CA TYR A 244 5.06 -4.23 15.30
C TYR A 244 5.89 -2.99 15.64
N LYS A 245 6.41 -2.31 14.62
CA LYS A 245 7.31 -1.16 14.77
C LYS A 245 7.15 -0.21 13.60
N ILE A 246 7.39 1.07 13.83
CA ILE A 246 7.44 2.14 12.84
C ILE A 246 8.73 2.92 13.03
N ASP A 247 9.37 3.29 11.92
CA ASP A 247 10.56 4.14 11.88
C ASP A 247 10.22 5.33 10.99
N PRO A 248 9.88 6.48 11.58
CA PRO A 248 9.48 7.66 10.84
C PRO A 248 10.66 8.28 10.07
N ALA A 249 11.89 8.23 10.61
CA ALA A 249 13.06 8.81 9.96
C ALA A 249 13.35 8.15 8.60
N ARG A 250 13.12 6.83 8.49
CA ARG A 250 13.34 6.06 7.26
C ARG A 250 12.06 5.77 6.48
N ASN A 251 10.90 6.20 6.99
CA ASN A 251 9.59 5.82 6.47
C ASN A 251 9.42 4.29 6.30
N LEU A 252 9.86 3.53 7.31
CA LEU A 252 9.72 2.08 7.33
C LEU A 252 8.67 1.65 8.35
N MET A 253 7.97 0.56 8.04
CA MET A 253 7.14 -0.15 8.99
C MET A 253 7.41 -1.64 8.98
N TRP A 254 7.26 -2.25 10.15
CA TRP A 254 7.48 -3.65 10.41
C TRP A 254 6.16 -4.28 10.78
N VAL A 255 5.71 -5.21 9.94
CA VAL A 255 4.44 -5.89 10.09
C VAL A 255 4.70 -7.35 10.43
N ARG A 256 4.01 -7.89 11.44
CA ARG A 256 4.17 -9.28 11.88
C ARG A 256 3.67 -10.25 10.82
N GLY A 257 4.51 -11.20 10.43
CA GLY A 257 4.16 -12.29 9.52
C GLY A 257 4.37 -11.95 8.04
N GLN A 258 3.52 -12.53 7.19
CA GLN A 258 3.71 -12.56 5.74
C GLN A 258 2.84 -11.54 5.00
N VAL A 259 3.43 -10.92 3.98
CA VAL A 259 2.76 -9.99 3.07
C VAL A 259 2.80 -10.52 1.63
N PRO A 260 1.70 -10.42 0.87
CA PRO A 260 1.65 -10.92 -0.51
C PRO A 260 2.56 -10.10 -1.43
N GLY A 261 3.27 -10.80 -2.33
CA GLY A 261 4.14 -10.20 -3.33
C GLY A 261 5.61 -10.58 -3.16
N ASN A 262 6.39 -10.31 -4.20
CA ASN A 262 7.84 -10.40 -4.15
C ASN A 262 8.43 -9.16 -3.46
N GLU A 263 9.73 -9.21 -3.19
CA GLU A 263 10.49 -8.05 -2.77
C GLU A 263 10.55 -7.02 -3.91
N GLY A 264 10.31 -5.75 -3.59
CA GLY A 264 10.16 -4.63 -4.51
C GLY A 264 8.75 -4.47 -5.10
N ASP A 265 7.80 -5.36 -4.79
CA ASP A 265 6.42 -5.19 -5.23
C ASP A 265 5.68 -4.18 -4.34
N PHE A 266 4.79 -3.39 -4.97
CA PHE A 266 3.89 -2.49 -4.26
C PHE A 266 2.81 -3.26 -3.51
N VAL A 267 2.55 -2.83 -2.28
CA VAL A 267 1.45 -3.28 -1.44
C VAL A 267 0.63 -2.09 -0.99
N PHE A 268 -0.65 -2.35 -0.75
CA PHE A 268 -1.64 -1.36 -0.34
C PHE A 268 -2.09 -1.71 1.07
N ILE A 269 -1.92 -0.79 1.98
CA ILE A 269 -2.18 -0.94 3.41
C ILE A 269 -3.38 -0.07 3.73
N LYS A 270 -4.29 -0.60 4.53
CA LYS A 270 -5.42 0.13 5.09
C LYS A 270 -5.67 -0.40 6.49
N ASP A 271 -6.51 0.28 7.25
CA ASP A 271 -6.94 -0.25 8.53
C ASP A 271 -7.65 -1.58 8.39
N ALA A 272 -7.50 -2.42 9.43
CA ALA A 272 -8.17 -3.69 9.49
C ALA A 272 -9.69 -3.50 9.59
N TRP A 273 -10.42 -4.21 8.74
CA TRP A 273 -11.87 -4.15 8.74
C TRP A 273 -12.51 -4.88 9.92
N TYR A 274 -11.95 -6.03 10.32
CA TYR A 274 -12.54 -6.89 11.35
C TYR A 274 -12.02 -6.55 12.75
N LYS A 275 -10.70 -6.46 12.92
CA LYS A 275 -10.09 -5.98 14.18
C LYS A 275 -9.92 -4.47 14.07
N LYS A 276 -11.02 -3.73 14.29
CA LYS A 276 -11.00 -2.27 14.22
C LYS A 276 -9.94 -1.71 15.19
N PRO A 277 -9.13 -0.73 14.76
CA PRO A 277 -8.18 -0.07 15.65
C PRO A 277 -8.93 0.73 16.72
N ASP A 278 -8.28 0.93 17.88
CA ASP A 278 -8.79 1.83 18.91
C ASP A 278 -8.78 3.27 18.39
N ILE A 279 -9.96 3.87 18.30
CA ILE A 279 -10.20 5.18 17.70
C ILE A 279 -9.42 6.27 18.44
N SER A 280 -9.27 6.14 19.76
CA SER A 280 -8.64 7.15 20.62
C SER A 280 -7.16 7.38 20.31
N MET A 281 -6.46 6.32 19.86
CA MET A 281 -5.03 6.36 19.61
C MET A 281 -4.67 6.86 18.21
N LEU A 282 -5.62 6.86 17.27
CA LEU A 282 -5.32 7.08 15.86
C LEU A 282 -5.27 8.57 15.49
N PRO A 283 -4.25 8.99 14.71
CA PRO A 283 -4.26 10.31 14.10
C PRO A 283 -5.28 10.36 12.97
N PHE A 284 -6.17 11.35 13.01
CA PHE A 284 -7.24 11.54 12.03
C PHE A 284 -7.29 13.00 11.52
N PRO A 285 -7.53 13.24 10.21
CA PRO A 285 -7.63 12.27 9.10
C PRO A 285 -6.32 11.55 8.75
N THR A 286 -5.19 12.18 9.08
CA THR A 286 -3.84 11.61 9.01
C THR A 286 -2.96 12.25 10.08
N TYR A 287 -1.74 11.76 10.25
CA TYR A 287 -0.72 12.41 11.07
C TYR A 287 -0.16 13.63 10.33
N PHE A 288 -0.18 14.78 11.00
CA PHE A 288 0.46 16.01 10.56
C PHE A 288 1.71 16.23 11.40
N SER A 289 2.86 16.43 10.75
CA SER A 289 4.12 16.78 11.42
C SER A 289 4.03 18.19 11.99
N THR A 290 4.52 18.38 13.22
CA THR A 290 4.72 19.71 13.80
C THR A 290 5.97 20.35 13.18
N GLU A 291 5.96 21.67 13.00
CA GLU A 291 7.04 22.41 12.31
C GLU A 291 8.41 22.27 13.02
N ASP A 292 8.40 21.99 14.33
CA ASP A 292 9.59 21.85 15.17
C ASP A 292 10.18 20.42 15.19
N GLU A 293 9.53 19.43 14.56
CA GLU A 293 10.01 18.04 14.59
C GLU A 293 11.00 17.74 13.45
N ASP A 294 12.27 17.56 13.80
CA ASP A 294 13.30 17.07 12.87
C ASP A 294 13.10 15.59 12.54
N VAL A 295 12.51 15.30 11.37
CA VAL A 295 12.18 13.94 10.91
C VAL A 295 13.35 12.96 10.98
N THR A 296 14.58 13.43 10.73
CA THR A 296 15.79 12.59 10.73
C THR A 296 16.22 12.14 12.13
N SER A 297 15.82 12.87 13.17
CA SER A 297 16.16 12.58 14.57
C SER A 297 15.15 11.67 15.27
N LEU A 298 14.00 11.40 14.64
CA LEU A 298 12.92 10.68 15.28
C LEU A 298 13.28 9.22 15.56
N GLU A 299 13.08 8.82 16.81
CA GLU A 299 13.28 7.46 17.25
C GLU A 299 12.20 6.51 16.70
N PRO A 300 12.53 5.23 16.50
CA PRO A 300 11.54 4.27 16.05
C PRO A 300 10.57 3.89 17.17
N LEU A 301 9.28 3.94 16.86
CA LEU A 301 8.19 3.57 17.77
C LEU A 301 7.91 2.08 17.69
N VAL A 302 7.95 1.39 18.82
CA VAL A 302 7.65 -0.05 18.95
C VAL A 302 6.29 -0.23 19.62
N ALA A 303 5.54 -1.23 19.18
CA ALA A 303 4.27 -1.58 19.79
C ALA A 303 4.50 -2.09 21.23
N ASP A 304 3.65 -1.68 22.16
CA ASP A 304 3.63 -2.30 23.46
C ASP A 304 3.09 -3.74 23.35
N LEU A 305 3.79 -4.66 24.00
CA LEU A 305 3.49 -6.10 24.01
C LEU A 305 2.79 -6.52 25.30
N GLY A 306 2.56 -5.60 26.24
CA GLY A 306 1.92 -5.83 27.53
C GLY A 306 2.84 -6.51 28.54
N ASP A 307 2.57 -6.37 29.83
CA ASP A 307 3.49 -6.78 30.91
C ASP A 307 3.47 -8.26 31.26
N THR A 308 2.49 -9.02 30.75
CA THR A 308 2.38 -10.45 31.00
C THR A 308 3.14 -11.25 29.95
N ASP A 309 4.01 -12.16 30.40
CA ASP A 309 4.67 -13.11 29.50
C ASP A 309 3.66 -14.14 28.97
N PRO A 310 3.43 -14.20 27.64
CA PRO A 310 2.53 -15.19 27.05
C PRO A 310 2.99 -16.64 27.25
N PHE A 311 4.26 -16.88 27.56
CA PHE A 311 4.79 -18.23 27.86
C PHE A 311 4.64 -18.63 29.32
N MET A 312 4.52 -17.67 30.24
CA MET A 312 4.30 -17.95 31.67
C MET A 312 2.81 -18.05 32.02
N ALA A 313 1.93 -17.45 31.21
CA ALA A 313 0.48 -17.47 31.42
C ALA A 313 -0.20 -18.81 31.03
N ALA A 314 0.58 -19.80 30.57
CA ALA A 314 0.07 -21.09 30.09
C ALA A 314 0.12 -22.22 31.13
N ASP A 315 0.57 -21.94 32.35
CA ASP A 315 0.60 -22.86 33.50
C ASP A 315 -0.48 -22.52 34.55
#